data_AF-G7LR93-F1
#
_entry.id   AF-G7LR93-F1
#
_cell.length_a   1.000
_cell.length_b   1.000
_cell.length_c   1.000
_cell.angle_alpha   90.00
_cell.angle_beta   90.00
_cell.angle_gamma   90.00
#
_symmetry.space_group_name_H-M   'P 1'
#
loop_
_entity.id
_entity.type
_entity.pdbx_description
1 polymer ?
#
loop_
_entity_poly.entity_id
_entity_poly.type
_entity_poly.pdbx_seq_one_letter_code
_entity_poly.pdbx_strand_id
1 'polypeptide(L)'
;MVTTLPGARPAAFHCGQLPALTLTGDELAQTGFTANTLFRISQYRNGLILTRLDEDTDIAALLAELDGHDREGADWIRENGELTLAGDWLTQSGLPGQSLNIELMPGKMIIRAEFGVMLA
;
A
#
# COMPACT_ATOMS: atom_id res chain seq x y z
N MET A 1 -4.43 -18.45 -10.85
CA MET A 1 -3.01 -18.63 -10.47
C MET A 1 -2.72 -17.55 -9.44
N VAL A 2 -2.74 -17.91 -8.16
CA VAL A 2 -2.47 -16.99 -7.05
C VAL A 2 -0.95 -17.03 -6.85
N THR A 3 -0.26 -15.97 -7.25
CA THR A 3 1.16 -15.79 -6.89
C THR A 3 1.17 -15.24 -5.47
N THR A 4 1.39 -16.11 -4.49
CA THR A 4 2.02 -15.70 -3.24
C THR A 4 3.48 -15.38 -3.57
N LEU A 5 3.86 -14.10 -3.56
CA LEU A 5 5.23 -13.69 -3.84
C LEU A 5 6.20 -14.22 -2.77
N PRO A 6 7.23 -14.99 -3.12
CA PRO A 6 8.31 -15.34 -2.20
C PRO A 6 9.29 -14.16 -2.12
N GLY A 7 8.89 -13.05 -1.47
CA GLY A 7 9.78 -11.88 -1.40
C GLY A 7 9.24 -10.68 -0.63
N ALA A 8 7.93 -10.44 -0.67
CA ALA A 8 7.30 -9.37 0.09
C ALA A 8 7.21 -9.77 1.57
N ARG A 9 8.20 -9.34 2.37
CA ARG A 9 8.20 -9.56 3.82
C ARG A 9 7.61 -8.33 4.49
N PRO A 10 6.43 -8.43 5.15
CA PRO A 10 5.97 -7.35 6.02
C PRO A 10 6.95 -7.19 7.18
N ALA A 11 7.69 -6.09 7.21
CA ALA A 11 8.48 -5.71 8.38
C ALA A 11 7.58 -4.99 9.39
N ALA A 12 7.77 -5.32 10.67
CA ALA A 12 6.88 -5.05 11.79
C ALA A 12 6.35 -3.60 11.91
N PHE A 13 5.16 -3.51 12.50
CA PHE A 13 4.59 -2.29 13.07
C PHE A 13 5.57 -1.71 14.09
N HIS A 14 5.88 -0.41 13.99
CA HIS A 14 6.18 0.55 15.08
C HIS A 14 7.23 1.59 14.66
N CYS A 15 6.77 2.82 14.46
CA CYS A 15 7.48 4.05 14.80
C CYS A 15 6.43 5.04 15.32
N GLY A 16 6.34 5.21 16.65
CA GLY A 16 5.41 6.15 17.30
C GLY A 16 3.92 5.87 17.07
N GLN A 17 3.28 5.06 17.93
CA GLN A 17 1.83 4.84 18.10
C GLN A 17 0.95 4.48 16.89
N LEU A 18 1.40 4.68 15.65
CA LEU A 18 0.68 4.39 14.42
C LEU A 18 1.18 3.06 13.80
N PRO A 19 0.26 2.26 13.23
CA PRO A 19 0.65 1.07 12.50
C PRO A 19 1.47 1.43 11.25
N ALA A 20 2.39 0.55 10.87
CA ALA A 20 3.18 0.64 9.65
C ALA A 20 3.32 -0.72 8.95
N LEU A 21 3.42 -0.70 7.62
CA LEU A 21 3.65 -1.85 6.75
C LEU A 21 4.74 -1.49 5.74
N THR A 22 5.82 -2.28 5.70
CA THR A 22 6.85 -2.15 4.67
C THR A 22 6.78 -3.31 3.70
N LEU A 23 6.81 -3.00 2.39
CA LEU A 23 6.90 -3.96 1.30
C LEU A 23 8.20 -3.74 0.53
N THR A 24 8.84 -4.86 0.18
CA THR A 24 10.11 -4.92 -0.55
C THR A 24 10.01 -5.96 -1.66
N GLY A 25 10.78 -5.79 -2.74
CA GLY A 25 10.87 -6.77 -3.82
C GLY A 25 10.94 -6.11 -5.19
N ASP A 26 11.62 -6.78 -6.13
CA ASP A 26 11.81 -6.25 -7.49
C ASP A 26 10.48 -6.14 -8.25
N GLU A 27 9.46 -6.89 -7.84
CA GLU A 27 8.13 -6.87 -8.45
C GLU A 27 7.42 -5.51 -8.28
N LEU A 28 7.77 -4.73 -7.26
CA LEU A 28 7.30 -3.35 -7.11
C LEU A 28 7.74 -2.50 -8.31
N ALA A 29 9.04 -2.52 -8.60
CA ALA A 29 9.61 -1.78 -9.72
C ALA A 29 9.08 -2.30 -11.07
N GLN A 30 8.95 -3.62 -11.24
CA GLN A 30 8.41 -4.23 -12.46
C GLN A 30 6.96 -3.82 -12.77
N THR A 31 6.21 -3.40 -11.74
CA THR A 31 4.83 -2.91 -11.89
C THR A 31 4.72 -1.38 -11.87
N GLY A 32 5.85 -0.67 -11.88
CA GLY A 32 5.92 0.78 -12.01
C GLY A 32 5.96 1.54 -10.68
N PHE A 33 6.06 0.86 -9.54
CA PHE A 33 6.33 1.47 -8.24
C PHE A 33 7.85 1.55 -8.02
N THR A 34 8.48 2.50 -8.70
CA THR A 34 9.93 2.76 -8.61
C THR A 34 10.24 3.82 -7.55
N ALA A 35 11.51 3.99 -7.21
CA ALA A 35 11.95 5.02 -6.26
C ALA A 35 11.37 6.40 -6.61
N ASN A 36 10.91 7.13 -5.59
CA ASN A 36 10.29 8.47 -5.68
C ASN A 36 8.97 8.54 -6.46
N THR A 37 8.42 7.40 -6.89
CA THR A 37 7.09 7.36 -7.50
C THR A 37 6.02 7.70 -6.46
N LEU A 38 5.20 8.69 -6.77
CA LEU A 38 4.04 9.08 -5.96
C LEU A 38 2.89 8.10 -6.18
N PHE A 39 2.15 7.79 -5.11
CA PHE A 39 0.96 6.96 -5.19
C PHE A 39 -0.15 7.47 -4.26
N ARG A 40 -1.40 7.28 -4.68
CA ARG A 40 -2.59 7.49 -3.87
C ARG A 40 -2.93 6.22 -3.11
N ILE A 41 -3.31 6.37 -1.86
CA ILE A 41 -3.81 5.33 -0.96
C ILE A 41 -5.32 5.49 -0.87
N SER A 42 -6.05 4.40 -1.08
CA SER A 42 -7.51 4.39 -0.93
C SER A 42 -7.96 3.15 -0.15
N GLN A 43 -8.87 3.34 0.80
CA GLN A 43 -9.54 2.21 1.46
C GLN A 43 -10.33 1.36 0.48
N TYR A 44 -10.20 0.03 0.56
CA TYR A 44 -10.90 -0.90 -0.31
C TYR A 44 -11.28 -2.19 0.42
N ARG A 45 -12.56 -2.33 0.77
CA ARG A 45 -13.07 -3.45 1.59
C ARG A 45 -12.19 -3.61 2.85
N ASN A 46 -11.72 -4.82 3.15
CA ASN A 46 -10.78 -5.11 4.24
C ASN A 46 -9.34 -5.00 3.76
N GLY A 47 -8.99 -3.85 3.19
CA GLY A 47 -7.72 -3.66 2.50
C GLY A 47 -7.53 -2.26 1.93
N LEU A 48 -6.49 -2.13 1.12
CA LEU A 48 -6.06 -0.89 0.48
C LEU A 48 -5.87 -1.12 -1.02
N ILE A 49 -6.13 -0.07 -1.79
CA ILE A 49 -5.66 0.06 -3.16
C ILE A 49 -4.61 1.17 -3.16
N LEU A 50 -3.44 0.88 -3.74
CA LEU A 50 -2.44 1.89 -4.08
C LEU A 50 -2.48 2.11 -5.58
N THR A 51 -2.64 3.37 -5.99
CA THR A 51 -2.66 3.75 -7.41
C THR A 51 -1.51 4.69 -7.67
N ARG A 52 -0.64 4.32 -8.59
CA ARG A 52 0.46 5.18 -9.03
C ARG A 52 -0.10 6.46 -9.61
N LEU A 53 0.47 7.58 -9.20
CA LEU A 53 0.18 8.90 -9.74
C LEU A 53 1.18 9.24 -10.84
N ASP A 54 0.74 10.06 -11.79
CA ASP A 54 1.58 10.50 -12.90
C ASP A 54 2.67 11.47 -12.41
N GLU A 55 3.79 11.55 -13.12
CA GLU A 55 4.87 12.50 -12.78
C GLU A 55 4.40 13.96 -12.90
N ASP A 56 3.42 14.23 -13.78
CA ASP A 56 2.80 15.54 -13.98
C ASP A 56 1.67 15.84 -12.97
N THR A 57 1.48 14.99 -11.94
CA THR A 57 0.44 15.21 -10.93
C THR A 57 0.69 16.52 -10.17
N ASP A 58 -0.27 17.43 -10.20
CA ASP A 58 -0.26 18.64 -9.37
C ASP A 58 -0.45 18.26 -7.89
N ILE A 59 0.65 18.30 -7.14
CA ILE A 59 0.67 17.94 -5.72
C ILE A 59 -0.23 18.87 -4.90
N ALA A 60 -0.30 20.17 -5.23
CA ALA A 60 -1.13 21.10 -4.47
C ALA A 60 -2.62 20.80 -4.68
N ALA A 61 -3.01 20.49 -5.92
CA ALA A 61 -4.37 20.05 -6.22
C ALA A 61 -4.70 18.70 -5.54
N LEU A 62 -3.77 17.75 -5.55
CA LEU A 62 -3.93 16.46 -4.86
C LEU A 62 -4.09 16.64 -3.34
N LEU A 63 -3.27 17.46 -2.70
CA LEU A 63 -3.37 17.71 -1.26
C LEU A 63 -4.69 18.41 -0.90
N ALA A 64 -5.15 19.35 -1.74
CA ALA A 64 -6.46 19.98 -1.55
C ALA A 64 -7.62 19.01 -1.76
N GLU A 65 -7.48 18.02 -2.66
CA GLU A 65 -8.46 16.95 -2.85
C GLU A 65 -8.49 15.99 -1.65
N LEU A 66 -7.33 15.66 -1.09
CA LEU A 66 -7.22 14.75 0.06
C LEU A 66 -7.61 15.40 1.39
N ASP A 67 -7.65 16.73 1.45
CA ASP A 67 -8.03 17.46 2.67
C ASP A 67 -9.46 17.11 3.09
N GLY A 68 -9.61 16.63 4.33
CA GLY A 68 -10.90 16.15 4.87
C GLY A 68 -11.34 14.76 4.43
N HIS A 69 -10.52 14.00 3.69
CA HIS A 69 -10.81 12.61 3.31
C HIS A 69 -10.12 11.59 4.22
N ASP A 70 -10.79 11.15 5.29
CA ASP A 70 -10.22 10.22 6.30
C ASP A 70 -9.91 8.80 5.79
N ARG A 71 -10.28 8.49 4.54
CA ARG A 71 -10.16 7.15 3.92
C ARG A 71 -9.18 7.13 2.75
N GLU A 72 -8.54 8.24 2.48
CA GLU A 72 -7.63 8.42 1.36
C GLU A 72 -6.36 9.14 1.80
N GLY A 73 -5.30 9.00 1.01
CA GLY A 73 -4.03 9.65 1.27
C GLY A 73 -3.10 9.56 0.07
N ALA A 74 -1.90 10.09 0.22
CA ALA A 74 -0.84 9.91 -0.75
C ALA A 74 0.50 9.77 -0.03
N ASP A 75 1.39 8.98 -0.61
CA ASP A 75 2.76 8.81 -0.14
C ASP A 75 3.65 8.46 -1.35
N TRP A 76 4.96 8.40 -1.13
CA TRP A 76 5.94 8.06 -2.16
C TRP A 76 6.65 6.74 -1.88
N ILE A 77 7.15 6.09 -2.92
CA ILE A 77 8.14 5.02 -2.77
C ILE A 77 9.45 5.67 -2.33
N ARG A 78 10.10 5.10 -1.31
CA ARG A 78 11.37 5.62 -0.80
C ARG A 78 12.47 5.52 -1.87
N GLU A 79 13.52 6.31 -1.70
CA GLU A 79 14.68 6.32 -2.60
C GLU A 79 15.34 4.94 -2.78
N ASN A 80 15.26 4.09 -1.76
CA ASN A 80 15.78 2.72 -1.79
C ASN A 80 14.83 1.71 -2.46
N GLY A 81 13.70 2.15 -3.03
CA GLY A 81 12.69 1.31 -3.67
C GLY A 81 11.72 0.63 -2.70
N GLU A 82 11.82 0.88 -1.40
CA GLU A 82 10.88 0.33 -0.43
C GLU A 82 9.57 1.12 -0.41
N LEU A 83 8.46 0.40 -0.35
CA LEU A 83 7.15 0.98 -0.10
C LEU A 83 6.86 0.88 1.40
N THR A 84 6.73 2.02 2.08
CA THR A 84 6.26 2.08 3.48
C THR A 84 4.89 2.72 3.52
N LEU A 85 3.94 2.09 4.20
CA LEU A 85 2.66 2.68 4.56
C LEU A 85 2.67 2.90 6.07
N ALA A 86 2.33 4.10 6.54
CA ALA A 86 2.14 4.36 7.96
C ALA A 86 0.91 5.25 8.16
N GLY A 87 0.05 4.92 9.13
CA GLY A 87 -1.12 5.73 9.45
C GLY A 87 -2.39 4.94 9.68
N ASP A 88 -3.45 5.65 10.06
CA ASP A 88 -4.71 5.06 10.53
C ASP A 88 -5.44 4.24 9.46
N TRP A 89 -5.18 4.49 8.17
CA TRP A 89 -5.72 3.66 7.10
C TRP A 89 -5.31 2.18 7.22
N LEU A 90 -4.18 1.86 7.85
CA LEU A 90 -3.82 0.47 8.15
C LEU A 90 -4.76 -0.11 9.21
N THR A 91 -5.02 0.61 10.31
CA THR A 91 -5.99 0.16 11.33
C THR A 91 -7.39 0.01 10.72
N GLN A 92 -7.84 1.02 9.96
CA GLN A 92 -9.17 1.06 9.36
C GLN A 92 -9.40 -0.03 8.30
N SER A 93 -8.33 -0.48 7.64
CA SER A 93 -8.42 -1.56 6.63
C SER A 93 -8.44 -2.95 7.25
N GLY A 94 -8.21 -3.08 8.57
CA GLY A 94 -8.19 -4.37 9.26
C GLY A 94 -6.99 -5.26 8.89
N LEU A 95 -5.96 -4.69 8.25
CA LEU A 95 -4.73 -5.41 7.86
C LEU A 95 -3.82 -5.79 9.05
N PRO A 96 -3.71 -5.00 10.14
CA PRO A 96 -2.82 -5.33 11.24
C PRO A 96 -3.09 -6.71 11.85
N GLY A 97 -2.02 -7.49 12.02
CA GLY A 97 -2.09 -8.84 12.58
C GLY A 97 -2.68 -9.91 11.65
N GLN A 98 -3.01 -9.58 10.41
CA GLN A 98 -3.50 -10.54 9.41
C GLN A 98 -2.37 -10.97 8.47
N SER A 99 -2.47 -12.19 7.92
CA SER A 99 -1.72 -12.54 6.71
C SER A 99 -2.21 -11.69 5.54
N LEU A 100 -1.31 -11.33 4.61
CA LEU A 100 -1.62 -10.38 3.54
C LEU A 100 -1.64 -11.07 2.17
N ASN A 101 -2.68 -10.80 1.39
CA ASN A 101 -2.76 -11.08 -0.03
C ASN A 101 -2.45 -9.79 -0.81
N ILE A 102 -1.41 -9.82 -1.64
CA ILE A 102 -0.96 -8.67 -2.43
C ILE A 102 -1.10 -9.01 -3.92
N GLU A 103 -1.90 -8.22 -4.63
CA GLU A 103 -2.03 -8.30 -6.08
C GLU A 103 -1.34 -7.09 -6.71
N LEU A 104 -0.40 -7.33 -7.62
CA LEU A 104 0.32 -6.30 -8.36
C LEU A 104 -0.15 -6.26 -9.81
N MET A 105 -0.45 -5.05 -10.27
CA MET A 105 -0.81 -4.72 -11.64
C MET A 105 0.00 -3.50 -12.08
N PRO A 106 0.20 -3.26 -13.39
CA PRO A 106 0.85 -2.04 -13.86
C PRO A 106 0.19 -0.78 -13.28
N GLY A 107 0.94 -0.01 -12.48
CA GLY A 107 0.48 1.22 -11.83
C GLY A 107 -0.55 1.04 -10.70
N LYS A 108 -0.84 -0.20 -10.27
CA LYS A 108 -1.85 -0.46 -9.24
C LYS A 108 -1.49 -1.65 -8.37
N MET A 109 -1.68 -1.50 -7.06
CA MET A 109 -1.50 -2.57 -6.09
C MET A 109 -2.76 -2.71 -5.23
N ILE A 110 -3.14 -3.95 -4.93
CA ILE A 110 -4.22 -4.25 -3.99
C ILE A 110 -3.64 -5.05 -2.84
N ILE A 111 -3.83 -4.55 -1.61
CA ILE A 111 -3.39 -5.20 -0.37
C ILE A 111 -4.63 -5.57 0.42
N ARG A 112 -4.80 -6.84 0.79
CA ARG A 112 -5.95 -7.31 1.57
C ARG A 112 -5.49 -8.29 2.64
N ALA A 113 -6.29 -8.44 3.69
CA ALA A 113 -6.17 -9.61 4.55
C ALA A 113 -6.43 -10.88 3.72
N GLU A 114 -5.62 -11.92 3.91
CA GLU A 114 -5.91 -13.24 3.39
C GLU A 114 -7.22 -13.73 4.01
N PHE A 115 -8.20 -14.06 3.17
CA PHE A 115 -9.28 -14.91 3.63
C PHE A 115 -8.69 -16.29 3.81
N GLY A 116 -8.45 -16.69 5.07
CA GLY A 116 -8.26 -18.08 5.39
C GLY A 116 -9.45 -18.83 4.80
N VAL A 117 -9.20 -19.70 3.82
CA VAL A 117 -10.19 -20.69 3.44
C VAL A 117 -10.35 -21.54 4.70
N MET A 118 -11.38 -21.23 5.49
CA MET A 118 -11.85 -22.13 6.52
C MET A 118 -12.42 -23.32 5.76
N LEU A 119 -11.53 -24.26 5.40
CA LEU A 119 -11.92 -25.59 4.97
C LEU A 119 -12.56 -26.21 6.20
N ALA A 120 -13.89 -26.07 6.29
CA ALA A 120 -14.73 -26.86 7.18
C ALA A 120 -14.78 -28.32 6.70
#